data_AF-A0A7S2V106-F1
#
_entry.id   AF-A0A7S2V106-F1
#
_cell.length_a   1.000
_cell.length_b   1.000
_cell.length_c   1.000
_cell.angle_alpha   90.00
_cell.angle_beta   90.00
_cell.angle_gamma   90.00
#
_symmetry.space_group_name_H-M   'P 1'
#
loop_
_entity.id
_entity.type
_entity.pdbx_description
1 polymer ?
#
loop_
_entity_poly.entity_id
_entity_poly.type
_entity_poly.pdbx_seq_one_letter_code
_entity_poly.pdbx_strand_id
1 'polypeptide(L)'
;LLQGHNDEAIEHFQMASRYATFKSSQGHGLSLMAAGYLASGETKEAISVWEEGLELLSAPPVEGSETQEGGGGGVGEDTVAEDQRQIDRARAHLLANLAQVKLLQDKDARKEATSQLSDALKLLEGITADDGATDIPMARTLSLLGWSFLIDEQPVTAEGLLRSACDTLDQQNDVMKNSPLYVYTLQEHLEIYSKLLKAWENRDKDGIEYAKQADSLEKKFQISVP
;
A
#
# COMPACT_ATOMS: atom_id res chain seq x y z
N LEU A 1 9.39 -9.13 12.44
CA LEU A 1 8.83 -8.34 13.56
C LEU A 1 9.80 -8.45 14.72
N LEU A 2 10.11 -7.30 15.33
CA LEU A 2 11.19 -7.11 16.31
C LEU A 2 11.10 -8.16 17.43
N GLN A 3 12.24 -8.66 17.91
CA GLN A 3 12.37 -9.85 18.76
C GLN A 3 11.86 -9.65 20.21
N GLY A 4 10.69 -9.04 20.41
CA GLY A 4 10.14 -8.69 21.72
C GLY A 4 10.67 -7.38 22.32
N HIS A 5 11.51 -6.65 21.58
CA HIS A 5 12.10 -5.35 21.98
C HIS A 5 11.43 -4.19 21.23
N ASN A 6 10.10 -4.16 21.18
CA ASN A 6 9.38 -3.12 20.44
C ASN A 6 9.63 -1.74 21.04
N ASP A 7 9.70 -1.61 22.36
CA ASP A 7 9.88 -0.32 23.05
C ASP A 7 11.25 0.30 22.75
N GLU A 8 12.33 -0.50 22.82
CA GLU A 8 13.69 -0.06 22.46
C GLU A 8 13.77 0.34 20.98
N ALA A 9 13.12 -0.41 20.09
CA ALA A 9 13.07 -0.08 18.67
C ALA A 9 12.31 1.23 18.41
N ILE A 10 11.17 1.44 19.07
CA ILE A 10 10.39 2.67 19.01
C ILE A 10 11.25 3.86 19.45
N GLU A 11 11.97 3.75 20.57
CA GLU A 11 12.87 4.80 21.05
C GLU A 11 13.98 5.12 20.02
N HIS A 12 14.61 4.09 19.46
CA HIS A 12 15.64 4.27 18.42
C HIS A 12 15.08 4.92 17.15
N PHE A 13 13.89 4.53 16.69
CA PHE A 13 13.26 5.15 15.52
C PHE A 13 12.82 6.58 15.80
N GLN A 14 12.36 6.89 17.02
CA GLN A 14 12.04 8.25 17.42
C GLN A 14 13.29 9.13 17.40
N MET A 15 14.41 8.64 17.94
CA MET A 15 15.69 9.35 17.86
C MET A 15 16.14 9.55 16.41
N ALA A 16 16.12 8.49 15.59
CA ALA A 16 16.51 8.56 14.19
C ALA A 16 15.66 9.57 13.41
N SER A 17 14.34 9.59 13.64
CA SER A 17 13.44 10.55 13.03
C SER A 17 13.71 11.99 13.48
N ARG A 18 14.09 12.22 14.74
CA ARG A 18 14.36 13.57 15.25
C ARG A 18 15.68 14.15 14.74
N TYR A 19 16.69 13.30 14.58
CA TYR A 19 18.03 13.72 14.19
C TYR A 19 18.30 13.59 12.68
N ALA A 20 17.38 13.01 11.92
CA ALA A 20 17.50 12.94 10.47
C ALA A 20 17.46 14.34 9.83
N THR A 21 18.42 14.58 8.94
CA THR A 21 18.58 15.86 8.21
C THR A 21 17.53 16.04 7.12
N PHE A 22 17.12 14.95 6.46
CA PHE A 22 16.20 14.97 5.33
C PHE A 22 14.78 14.59 5.74
N LYS A 23 13.77 15.33 5.27
CA LYS A 23 12.34 15.04 5.53
C LYS A 23 11.97 13.60 5.17
N SER A 24 12.46 13.07 4.05
CA SER A 24 12.22 11.68 3.64
C SER A 24 12.69 10.66 4.68
N SER A 25 13.86 10.90 5.29
CA SER A 25 14.42 10.07 6.36
C SER A 25 13.64 10.20 7.67
N GLN A 26 13.17 11.42 7.99
CA GLN A 26 12.27 11.64 9.14
C GLN A 26 10.96 10.87 8.95
N GLY A 27 10.33 10.99 7.79
CA GLY A 27 9.10 10.25 7.45
C GLY A 27 9.28 8.72 7.50
N HIS A 28 10.44 8.21 7.05
CA HIS A 28 10.76 6.80 7.19
C HIS A 28 10.89 6.36 8.65
N GLY A 29 11.56 7.17 9.48
CA GLY A 29 11.67 6.94 10.93
C GLY A 29 10.31 6.88 11.61
N LEU A 30 9.40 7.83 11.31
CA LEU A 30 8.02 7.81 11.80
C LEU A 30 7.26 6.57 11.34
N SER A 31 7.44 6.16 10.07
CA SER A 31 6.81 4.94 9.54
C SER A 31 7.20 3.67 10.31
N LEU A 32 8.50 3.52 10.63
CA LEU A 32 9.01 2.41 11.41
C LEU A 32 8.58 2.47 12.89
N MET A 33 8.54 3.66 13.48
CA MET A 33 8.04 3.87 14.83
C MET A 33 6.58 3.42 14.97
N ALA A 34 5.72 3.85 14.03
CA ALA A 34 4.32 3.43 13.99
C ALA A 34 4.16 1.92 13.75
N ALA A 35 5.00 1.30 12.91
CA ALA A 35 5.00 -0.16 12.78
C ALA A 35 5.35 -0.87 14.10
N GLY A 36 6.23 -0.27 14.91
CA GLY A 36 6.52 -0.71 16.28
C GLY A 36 5.29 -0.66 17.19
N TYR A 37 4.60 0.49 17.24
CA TYR A 37 3.34 0.64 17.99
C TYR A 37 2.29 -0.39 17.54
N LEU A 38 2.12 -0.57 16.23
CA LEU A 38 1.19 -1.57 15.71
C LEU A 38 1.56 -2.99 16.16
N ALA A 39 2.85 -3.34 16.16
CA ALA A 39 3.33 -4.64 16.63
C ALA A 39 3.11 -4.86 18.14
N SER A 40 3.05 -3.79 18.94
CA SER A 40 2.68 -3.83 20.36
C SER A 40 1.17 -3.81 20.61
N GLY A 41 0.34 -3.73 19.57
CA GLY A 41 -1.13 -3.65 19.69
C GLY A 41 -1.68 -2.23 19.89
N GLU A 42 -0.82 -1.22 19.83
CA GLU A 42 -1.14 0.20 19.99
C GLU A 42 -1.57 0.82 18.65
N THR A 43 -2.72 0.37 18.13
CA THR A 43 -3.19 0.74 16.79
C THR A 43 -3.50 2.24 16.66
N LYS A 44 -3.99 2.89 17.72
CA LYS A 44 -4.34 4.33 17.66
C LYS A 44 -3.09 5.19 17.58
N GLU A 45 -2.08 4.82 18.35
CA GLU A 45 -0.78 5.45 18.40
C GLU A 45 -0.05 5.28 17.06
N ALA A 46 -0.08 4.07 16.48
CA ALA A 46 0.45 3.82 15.13
C ALA A 46 -0.19 4.72 14.07
N ILE A 47 -1.52 4.84 14.06
CA ILE A 47 -2.25 5.72 13.13
C ILE A 47 -1.82 7.17 13.33
N SER A 48 -1.83 7.65 14.58
CA SER A 48 -1.45 9.04 14.90
C SER A 48 -0.04 9.38 14.40
N VAL A 49 0.90 8.45 14.56
CA VAL A 49 2.30 8.65 14.14
C VAL A 49 2.44 8.63 12.61
N TRP A 50 1.71 7.77 11.91
CA TRP A 50 1.72 7.82 10.46
C TRP A 50 1.06 9.09 9.92
N GLU A 51 0.00 9.59 10.55
CA GLU A 51 -0.64 10.86 10.20
C GLU A 51 0.32 12.05 10.41
N GLU A 52 1.06 12.07 11.52
CA GLU A 52 2.14 13.05 11.76
C GLU A 52 3.21 13.00 10.65
N GLY A 53 3.63 11.80 10.25
CA GLY A 53 4.57 11.62 9.15
C GLY A 53 4.04 12.14 7.81
N LEU A 54 2.75 11.95 7.53
CA LEU A 54 2.14 12.49 6.33
C LEU A 54 2.07 14.01 6.34
N GLU A 55 1.74 14.61 7.49
CA GLU A 55 1.74 16.06 7.66
C GLU A 55 3.13 16.64 7.42
N LEU A 56 4.17 16.03 8.02
CA LEU A 56 5.56 16.43 7.85
C LEU A 56 6.00 16.40 6.37
N LEU A 57 5.70 15.31 5.66
CA LEU A 57 6.08 15.14 4.25
C LEU A 57 5.23 15.97 3.28
N SER A 58 4.04 16.41 3.70
CA SER A 58 3.15 17.25 2.88
C SER A 58 3.38 18.74 3.13
N ALA A 59 4.08 19.11 4.21
CA ALA A 59 4.38 20.50 4.52
C ALA A 59 5.35 21.10 3.49
N PRO A 60 5.15 22.36 3.06
CA PRO A 60 6.09 23.04 2.17
C PRO A 60 7.50 23.08 2.78
N PRO A 61 8.55 23.29 1.96
CA PRO A 61 9.88 23.58 2.49
C PRO A 61 9.79 24.73 3.48
N VAL A 62 10.40 24.58 4.66
CA VAL A 62 10.44 25.68 5.62
C VAL A 62 11.36 26.75 5.04
N GLU A 63 10.84 27.96 4.82
CA GLU A 63 11.65 29.09 4.36
C GLU A 63 12.84 29.28 5.33
N GLY A 64 14.05 28.96 4.84
CA GLY A 64 15.31 29.07 5.60
C GLY A 64 15.97 27.76 6.04
N SER A 65 15.44 26.57 5.71
CA SER A 65 16.10 25.29 6.05
C SER A 65 16.97 24.67 4.95
N GLU A 66 17.13 25.33 3.80
CA GLU A 66 18.02 24.86 2.73
C GLU A 66 19.21 25.80 2.57
N THR A 67 20.27 25.52 3.31
CA THR A 67 21.68 25.61 2.87
C THR A 67 22.57 25.28 4.06
N GLN A 68 23.02 24.03 4.15
CA GLN A 68 24.39 23.79 4.62
C GLN A 68 25.26 23.64 3.39
N GLU A 69 25.98 24.73 3.11
CA GLU A 69 27.06 24.81 2.14
C GLU A 69 28.09 23.71 2.41
N GLY A 70 28.19 22.78 1.47
CA GLY A 70 29.21 21.74 1.42
C GLY A 70 29.86 21.66 0.05
N GLY A 71 30.55 22.73 -0.36
CA GLY A 71 31.52 22.69 -1.47
C GLY A 71 30.95 22.92 -2.87
N GLY A 72 31.40 24.00 -3.51
CA GLY A 72 31.01 24.43 -4.85
C GLY A 72 30.96 23.32 -5.91
N GLY A 73 29.75 23.03 -6.36
CA GLY A 73 29.38 22.30 -7.56
C GLY A 73 27.89 22.55 -7.75
N GLY A 74 27.47 23.00 -8.94
CA GLY A 74 26.10 23.48 -9.16
C GLY A 74 25.05 22.51 -8.63
N VAL A 75 24.16 23.02 -7.76
CA VAL A 75 22.95 22.29 -7.36
C VAL A 75 22.09 22.20 -8.61
N GLY A 76 22.19 21.09 -9.32
CA GLY A 76 21.45 20.84 -10.55
C GLY A 76 19.98 20.59 -10.26
N GLU A 77 19.11 20.84 -11.24
CA GLU A 77 17.68 20.46 -11.17
C GLU A 77 17.49 18.98 -10.80
N ASP A 78 18.46 18.13 -11.16
CA ASP A 78 18.49 16.69 -10.86
C ASP A 78 18.53 16.35 -9.36
N THR A 79 19.20 17.15 -8.51
CA THR A 79 19.26 16.86 -7.07
C THR A 79 17.95 17.20 -6.36
N VAL A 80 17.28 18.27 -6.78
CA VAL A 80 15.97 18.67 -6.23
C VAL A 80 14.89 17.67 -6.64
N ALA A 81 14.91 17.20 -7.88
CA ALA A 81 14.00 16.17 -8.36
C ALA A 81 14.17 14.84 -7.60
N GLU A 82 15.42 14.46 -7.29
CA GLU A 82 15.70 13.25 -6.52
C GLU A 82 15.22 13.33 -5.07
N ASP A 83 15.44 14.46 -4.39
CA ASP A 83 14.94 14.67 -3.03
C ASP A 83 13.41 14.59 -2.97
N GLN A 84 12.71 15.17 -3.96
CA GLN A 84 11.26 15.09 -4.07
C GLN A 84 10.80 13.64 -4.32
N ARG A 85 11.47 12.86 -5.18
CA ARG A 85 11.16 11.44 -5.39
C ARG A 85 11.27 10.62 -4.10
N GLN A 86 12.28 10.90 -3.27
CA GLN A 86 12.44 10.23 -1.98
C GLN A 86 11.33 10.61 -0.99
N ILE A 87 10.91 11.87 -0.97
CA ILE A 87 9.75 12.33 -0.18
C ILE A 87 8.48 11.62 -0.65
N ASP A 88 8.24 11.57 -1.96
CA ASP A 88 7.06 10.94 -2.55
C ASP A 88 7.02 9.44 -2.26
N ARG A 89 8.17 8.75 -2.33
CA ARG A 89 8.28 7.34 -1.94
C ARG A 89 7.95 7.15 -0.46
N ALA A 90 8.53 7.96 0.44
CA ALA A 90 8.24 7.88 1.87
C ALA A 90 6.74 8.14 2.16
N ARG A 91 6.14 9.11 1.46
CA ARG A 91 4.71 9.44 1.58
C ARG A 91 3.82 8.30 1.09
N ALA A 92 4.15 7.67 -0.04
CA ALA A 92 3.43 6.50 -0.55
C ALA A 92 3.44 5.34 0.46
N HIS A 93 4.58 5.09 1.12
CA HIS A 93 4.68 4.06 2.16
C HIS A 93 3.78 4.35 3.36
N LEU A 94 3.76 5.59 3.85
CA LEU A 94 2.89 6.01 4.96
C LEU A 94 1.41 5.86 4.60
N LEU A 95 1.01 6.31 3.41
CA LEU A 95 -0.36 6.15 2.91
C LEU A 95 -0.78 4.67 2.83
N ALA A 96 0.09 3.80 2.29
CA ALA A 96 -0.19 2.37 2.19
C ALA A 96 -0.34 1.71 3.58
N ASN A 97 0.48 2.09 4.55
CA ASN A 97 0.40 1.58 5.92
C ASN A 97 -0.87 2.02 6.65
N LEU A 98 -1.22 3.30 6.57
CA LEU A 98 -2.47 3.83 7.12
C LEU A 98 -3.67 3.13 6.51
N ALA A 99 -3.68 3.01 5.18
CA ALA A 99 -4.77 2.37 4.47
C ALA A 99 -4.93 0.91 4.89
N GLN A 100 -3.84 0.14 5.00
CA GLN A 100 -3.89 -1.27 5.43
C GLN A 100 -4.63 -1.43 6.78
N VAL A 101 -4.36 -0.54 7.74
CA VAL A 101 -5.05 -0.57 9.04
C VAL A 101 -6.49 -0.11 8.90
N LYS A 102 -6.76 0.96 8.14
CA LYS A 102 -8.12 1.48 7.90
C LYS A 102 -9.01 0.49 7.14
N LEU A 103 -8.45 -0.40 6.31
CA LEU A 103 -9.19 -1.47 5.62
C LEU A 103 -9.86 -2.46 6.58
N LEU A 104 -9.33 -2.59 7.80
CA LEU A 104 -9.87 -3.45 8.85
C LEU A 104 -10.90 -2.76 9.75
N GLN A 105 -11.16 -1.47 9.52
CA GLN A 105 -12.07 -0.65 10.33
C GLN A 105 -13.47 -0.58 9.70
N ASP A 106 -14.25 0.42 10.10
CA ASP A 106 -15.60 0.64 9.59
C ASP A 106 -15.61 1.10 8.11
N LYS A 107 -16.82 1.16 7.54
CA LYS A 107 -17.03 1.47 6.13
C LYS A 107 -16.47 2.84 5.70
N ASP A 108 -16.50 3.84 6.58
CA ASP A 108 -16.02 5.17 6.22
C ASP A 108 -14.49 5.23 6.24
N ALA A 109 -13.85 4.57 7.22
CA ALA A 109 -12.41 4.36 7.22
C ALA A 109 -11.93 3.60 5.96
N ARG A 110 -12.69 2.61 5.48
CA ARG A 110 -12.35 1.87 4.24
C ARG A 110 -12.38 2.74 2.99
N LYS A 111 -13.33 3.68 2.87
CA LYS A 111 -13.35 4.63 1.75
C LYS A 111 -12.13 5.53 1.77
N GLU A 112 -11.74 6.00 2.95
CA GLU A 112 -10.53 6.79 3.12
C GLU A 112 -9.30 5.98 2.73
N ALA A 113 -9.21 4.71 3.15
CA ALA A 113 -8.13 3.80 2.77
C ALA A 113 -8.01 3.66 1.24
N THR A 114 -9.11 3.49 0.52
CA THR A 114 -9.11 3.45 -0.96
C THR A 114 -8.55 4.73 -1.57
N SER A 115 -8.94 5.90 -1.04
CA SER A 115 -8.39 7.19 -1.50
C SER A 115 -6.89 7.29 -1.24
N GLN A 116 -6.45 6.94 -0.02
CA GLN A 116 -5.03 6.95 0.36
C GLN A 116 -4.19 6.01 -0.52
N LEU A 117 -4.68 4.81 -0.82
CA LEU A 117 -4.02 3.86 -1.72
C LEU A 117 -3.96 4.38 -3.16
N SER A 118 -5.02 5.05 -3.63
CA SER A 118 -5.04 5.67 -4.95
C SER A 118 -4.02 6.81 -5.05
N ASP A 119 -3.86 7.61 -4.00
CA ASP A 119 -2.85 8.68 -3.98
C ASP A 119 -1.43 8.14 -3.84
N ALA A 120 -1.23 7.08 -3.05
CA ALA A 120 0.05 6.36 -3.00
C ALA A 120 0.45 5.80 -4.36
N LEU A 121 -0.52 5.24 -5.10
CA LEU A 121 -0.28 4.70 -6.43
C LEU A 121 0.18 5.79 -7.41
N LYS A 122 -0.50 6.95 -7.44
CA LYS A 122 -0.11 8.08 -8.29
C LYS A 122 1.32 8.57 -8.03
N LEU A 123 1.72 8.63 -6.75
CA LEU A 123 3.08 9.03 -6.37
C LEU A 123 4.10 8.03 -6.93
N LEU A 124 3.83 6.72 -6.78
CA LEU A 124 4.71 5.66 -7.26
C LEU A 124 4.76 5.60 -8.80
N GLU A 125 3.65 5.85 -9.49
CA GLU A 125 3.60 5.92 -10.95
C GLU A 125 4.47 7.07 -11.48
N GLY A 126 4.40 8.23 -10.82
CA GLY A 126 5.26 9.37 -11.14
C GLY A 126 6.75 9.06 -11.01
N ILE A 127 7.14 8.28 -9.99
CA ILE A 127 8.54 7.88 -9.77
C ILE A 127 9.00 6.85 -10.81
N THR A 128 8.20 5.80 -11.04
CA THR A 128 8.59 4.66 -11.90
C THR A 128 8.62 5.00 -13.40
N ALA A 129 7.87 6.02 -13.83
CA ALA A 129 7.90 6.50 -15.21
C ALA A 129 9.28 7.02 -15.64
N ASP A 130 10.06 7.55 -14.70
CA ASP A 130 11.37 8.15 -14.97
C ASP A 130 12.52 7.13 -14.86
N ASP A 131 12.43 6.19 -13.93
CA ASP A 131 13.53 5.26 -13.62
C ASP A 131 13.41 3.87 -14.28
N GLY A 132 12.25 3.55 -14.87
CA GLY A 132 11.98 2.26 -15.50
C GLY A 132 12.05 1.05 -14.56
N ALA A 133 12.22 1.28 -13.26
CA ALA A 133 12.30 0.26 -12.24
C ALA A 133 10.90 -0.15 -11.77
N THR A 134 10.60 -1.45 -11.78
CA THR A 134 9.45 -1.99 -11.09
C THR A 134 9.69 -1.96 -9.58
N ASP A 135 8.87 -1.23 -8.84
CA ASP A 135 9.10 -0.98 -7.41
C ASP A 135 8.23 -1.90 -6.54
N ILE A 136 8.81 -2.61 -5.57
CA ILE A 136 8.05 -3.49 -4.64
C ILE A 136 6.89 -2.75 -3.92
N PRO A 137 7.04 -1.49 -3.48
CA PRO A 137 5.94 -0.68 -2.94
C PRO A 137 4.75 -0.51 -3.89
N MET A 138 4.99 -0.49 -5.21
CA MET A 138 3.92 -0.46 -6.22
C MET A 138 3.08 -1.73 -6.13
N ALA A 139 3.73 -2.89 -6.14
CA ALA A 139 3.04 -4.18 -6.03
C ALA A 139 2.25 -4.29 -4.72
N ARG A 140 2.80 -3.78 -3.61
CA ARG A 140 2.10 -3.74 -2.33
C ARG A 140 0.86 -2.86 -2.40
N THR A 141 0.99 -1.65 -2.92
CA THR A 141 -0.11 -0.68 -3.04
C THR A 141 -1.24 -1.24 -3.91
N LEU A 142 -0.89 -1.85 -5.05
CA LEU A 142 -1.84 -2.53 -5.93
C LEU A 142 -2.56 -3.69 -5.22
N SER A 143 -1.83 -4.49 -4.43
CA SER A 143 -2.42 -5.59 -3.68
C SER A 143 -3.42 -5.10 -2.63
N LEU A 144 -3.06 -4.07 -1.87
CA LEU A 144 -3.95 -3.47 -0.87
C LEU A 144 -5.17 -2.79 -1.51
N LEU A 145 -4.99 -2.13 -2.67
CA LEU A 145 -6.11 -1.55 -3.41
C LEU A 145 -7.04 -2.65 -3.93
N GLY A 146 -6.48 -3.76 -4.43
CA GLY A 146 -7.23 -4.96 -4.79
C GLY A 146 -8.01 -5.54 -3.61
N TRP A 147 -7.41 -5.57 -2.41
CA TRP A 147 -8.11 -5.99 -1.19
C TRP A 147 -9.28 -5.06 -0.85
N SER A 148 -9.10 -3.74 -0.99
CA SER A 148 -10.18 -2.77 -0.79
C SER A 148 -11.39 -3.07 -1.70
N PHE A 149 -11.15 -3.24 -2.99
CA PHE A 149 -12.19 -3.58 -3.95
C PHE A 149 -12.83 -4.95 -3.68
N LEU A 150 -12.06 -5.91 -3.18
CA LEU A 150 -12.61 -7.22 -2.79
C LEU A 150 -13.55 -7.09 -1.58
N ILE A 151 -13.22 -6.25 -0.59
CA ILE A 151 -14.08 -5.97 0.57
C ILE A 151 -15.40 -5.30 0.12
N ASP A 152 -15.34 -4.45 -0.90
CA ASP A 152 -16.50 -3.77 -1.48
C ASP A 152 -17.24 -4.61 -2.54
N GLU A 153 -17.00 -5.93 -2.56
CA GLU A 153 -17.66 -6.91 -3.44
C GLU A 153 -17.45 -6.62 -4.95
N GLN A 154 -16.28 -6.06 -5.31
CA GLN A 154 -15.86 -5.79 -6.69
C GLN A 154 -14.70 -6.71 -7.12
N PRO A 155 -14.92 -8.04 -7.21
CA PRO A 155 -13.85 -9.01 -7.46
C PRO A 155 -13.18 -8.87 -8.83
N VAL A 156 -13.89 -8.36 -9.86
CA VAL A 156 -13.30 -8.15 -11.19
C VAL A 156 -12.26 -7.03 -11.17
N THR A 157 -12.59 -5.91 -10.54
CA THR A 157 -11.66 -4.79 -10.34
C THR A 157 -10.48 -5.23 -9.47
N ALA A 158 -10.77 -5.95 -8.39
CA ALA A 158 -9.74 -6.51 -7.51
C ALA A 158 -8.77 -7.44 -8.27
N GLU A 159 -9.29 -8.31 -9.14
CA GLU A 159 -8.47 -9.21 -9.95
C GLU A 159 -7.51 -8.47 -10.88
N GLY A 160 -7.97 -7.42 -11.56
CA GLY A 160 -7.11 -6.62 -12.43
C GLY A 160 -5.90 -6.05 -11.69
N LEU A 161 -6.15 -5.44 -10.53
CA LEU A 161 -5.11 -4.86 -9.67
C LEU A 161 -4.15 -5.92 -9.12
N LEU A 162 -4.69 -7.06 -8.68
CA LEU A 162 -3.88 -8.15 -8.15
C LEU A 162 -3.01 -8.79 -9.22
N ARG A 163 -3.49 -8.93 -10.46
CA ARG A 163 -2.65 -9.38 -11.58
C ARG A 163 -1.51 -8.39 -11.85
N SER A 164 -1.79 -7.08 -11.88
CA SER A 164 -0.74 -6.06 -12.02
C SER A 164 0.29 -6.09 -10.89
N ALA A 165 -0.15 -6.37 -9.66
CA ALA A 165 0.76 -6.57 -8.53
C ALA A 165 1.67 -7.79 -8.72
N CYS A 166 1.10 -8.92 -9.19
CA CYS A 166 1.84 -10.14 -9.49
C CYS A 166 2.88 -9.90 -10.59
N ASP A 167 2.49 -9.25 -11.69
CA ASP A 167 3.40 -8.91 -12.79
C ASP A 167 4.57 -8.05 -12.29
N THR A 168 4.29 -7.10 -11.39
CA THR A 168 5.30 -6.22 -10.79
C THR A 168 6.29 -7.02 -9.90
N LEU A 169 5.80 -8.00 -9.14
CA LEU A 169 6.63 -8.87 -8.29
C LEU A 169 7.45 -9.87 -9.12
N ASP A 170 6.90 -10.38 -10.22
CA ASP A 170 7.58 -11.38 -11.06
C ASP A 170 8.77 -10.78 -11.81
N GLN A 171 8.66 -9.51 -12.20
CA GLN A 171 9.70 -8.74 -12.89
C GLN A 171 10.89 -8.35 -11.99
N GLN A 172 10.83 -8.60 -10.68
CA GLN A 172 11.93 -8.31 -9.76
C GLN A 172 13.15 -9.19 -10.05
N ASN A 173 14.35 -8.60 -9.94
CA ASN A 173 15.60 -9.34 -10.03
C ASN A 173 15.84 -10.20 -8.77
N ASP A 174 16.78 -11.14 -8.86
CA ASP A 174 17.06 -12.10 -7.79
C ASP A 174 17.50 -11.44 -6.47
N VAL A 175 18.20 -10.30 -6.54
CA VAL A 175 18.60 -9.56 -5.34
C VAL A 175 17.36 -9.02 -4.61
N MET A 176 16.45 -8.40 -5.35
CA MET A 176 15.21 -7.85 -4.82
C MET A 176 14.28 -8.95 -4.30
N LYS A 177 14.23 -10.11 -4.96
CA LYS A 177 13.45 -11.28 -4.51
C LYS A 177 13.91 -11.84 -3.16
N ASN A 178 15.16 -11.61 -2.79
CA ASN A 178 15.69 -12.00 -1.48
C ASN A 178 15.53 -10.90 -0.41
N SER A 179 14.99 -9.73 -0.77
CA SER A 179 14.78 -8.67 0.21
C SER A 179 13.62 -9.01 1.17
N PRO A 180 13.72 -8.66 2.46
CA PRO A 180 12.61 -8.85 3.41
C PRO A 180 11.32 -8.16 2.96
N LEU A 181 11.43 -7.02 2.29
CA LEU A 181 10.28 -6.28 1.77
C LEU A 181 9.57 -7.07 0.66
N TYR A 182 10.31 -7.71 -0.25
CA TYR A 182 9.72 -8.57 -1.27
C TYR A 182 8.95 -9.73 -0.65
N VAL A 183 9.56 -10.45 0.29
CA VAL A 183 8.94 -11.61 0.94
C VAL A 183 7.66 -11.20 1.67
N TYR A 184 7.70 -10.08 2.40
CA TYR A 184 6.53 -9.52 3.08
C TYR A 184 5.41 -9.15 2.08
N THR A 185 5.74 -8.42 1.02
CA THR A 185 4.76 -8.02 0.00
C THR A 185 4.17 -9.22 -0.73
N LEU A 186 4.99 -10.22 -1.06
CA LEU A 186 4.54 -11.45 -1.71
C LEU A 186 3.61 -12.25 -0.80
N GLN A 187 3.92 -12.37 0.49
CA GLN A 187 3.02 -13.02 1.45
C GLN A 187 1.66 -12.32 1.49
N GLU A 188 1.65 -10.99 1.69
CA GLU A 188 0.43 -10.18 1.72
C GLU A 188 -0.38 -10.32 0.43
N HIS A 189 0.30 -10.26 -0.72
CA HIS A 189 -0.30 -10.46 -2.03
C HIS A 189 -0.99 -11.82 -2.15
N LEU A 190 -0.29 -12.91 -1.81
CA LEU A 190 -0.82 -14.26 -1.88
C LEU A 190 -2.03 -14.47 -0.95
N GLU A 191 -2.00 -13.89 0.25
CA GLU A 191 -3.13 -13.93 1.17
C GLU A 191 -4.37 -13.25 0.56
N ILE A 192 -4.21 -12.07 -0.03
CA ILE A 192 -5.31 -11.34 -0.66
C ILE A 192 -5.80 -12.09 -1.90
N TYR A 193 -4.90 -12.58 -2.75
CA TYR A 193 -5.23 -13.35 -3.94
C TYR A 193 -6.02 -14.63 -3.59
N SER A 194 -5.65 -15.30 -2.50
CA SER A 194 -6.39 -16.48 -2.02
C SER A 194 -7.84 -16.14 -1.62
N LYS A 195 -8.09 -14.96 -1.06
CA LYS A 195 -9.44 -14.49 -0.73
C LYS A 195 -10.25 -14.21 -1.99
N LEU A 196 -9.62 -13.64 -3.03
CA LEU A 196 -10.25 -13.44 -4.34
C LEU A 196 -10.68 -14.77 -4.96
N LEU A 197 -9.80 -15.78 -4.97
CA LEU A 197 -10.13 -17.10 -5.53
C LEU A 197 -11.31 -17.75 -4.81
N LYS A 198 -11.36 -17.65 -3.48
CA LYS A 198 -12.53 -18.12 -2.71
C LYS A 198 -13.81 -17.37 -3.07
N ALA A 199 -13.74 -16.06 -3.31
CA ALA A 199 -14.88 -15.28 -3.76
C ALA A 199 -15.37 -15.74 -5.14
N TRP A 200 -14.45 -16.05 -6.07
CA TRP A 200 -14.79 -16.61 -7.38
C TRP A 200 -15.45 -17.99 -7.28
N GLU A 201 -14.92 -18.90 -6.47
CA GLU A 201 -15.53 -20.21 -6.24
C GLU A 201 -16.96 -20.10 -5.71
N ASN A 202 -17.24 -19.12 -4.83
CA ASN A 202 -18.59 -18.89 -4.35
C ASN A 202 -19.51 -18.36 -5.45
N ARG A 203 -19.04 -17.42 -6.28
CA ARG A 203 -19.82 -16.92 -7.43
C ARG A 203 -20.12 -17.99 -8.46
N ASP A 204 -19.21 -18.95 -8.66
CA ASP A 204 -19.44 -20.08 -9.56
C ASP A 204 -20.57 -20.98 -9.03
N LYS A 205 -20.58 -21.26 -7.72
CA LYS A 205 -21.69 -21.97 -7.07
C LYS A 205 -23.01 -21.23 -7.24
N ASP A 206 -23.03 -19.92 -7.02
CA ASP A 206 -24.22 -19.10 -7.23
C ASP A 206 -24.69 -19.17 -8.70
N GLY A 207 -23.76 -19.14 -9.65
CA GLY A 207 -24.04 -19.29 -11.08
C GLY A 207 -24.73 -20.61 -11.42
N ILE A 208 -24.27 -21.72 -10.80
CA ILE A 208 -24.90 -23.03 -10.94
C ILE A 208 -26.32 -23.02 -10.36
N GLU A 209 -26.56 -22.35 -9.24
CA GLU A 209 -27.91 -22.23 -8.66
C GLU A 209 -28.84 -21.42 -9.55
N TYR A 210 -28.38 -20.28 -10.09
CA TYR A 210 -29.17 -19.48 -11.02
C TYR A 210 -29.48 -20.23 -12.32
N ALA A 211 -28.55 -21.02 -12.85
CA ALA A 211 -28.80 -21.88 -14.00
C ALA A 211 -29.93 -22.89 -13.73
N LYS A 212 -29.92 -23.55 -12.56
CA LYS A 212 -31.01 -24.46 -12.15
C LYS A 212 -32.36 -23.74 -12.02
N GLN A 213 -32.36 -22.52 -11.50
CA GLN A 213 -33.59 -21.72 -11.40
C GLN A 213 -34.12 -21.35 -12.79
N ALA A 214 -33.24 -20.95 -13.71
CA ALA A 214 -33.59 -20.67 -15.10
C ALA A 214 -34.21 -21.91 -15.78
N ASP A 215 -33.57 -23.07 -15.67
CA ASP A 215 -34.09 -24.34 -16.20
C ASP A 215 -35.47 -24.70 -15.64
N SER A 216 -35.67 -24.47 -14.33
CA SER A 216 -36.96 -24.71 -13.69
C SER A 216 -38.05 -23.77 -14.19
N LEU A 217 -37.71 -22.50 -14.47
CA LEU A 217 -38.65 -21.54 -15.03
C LEU A 217 -38.99 -21.89 -16.48
N GLU A 218 -37.99 -22.21 -17.29
CA GLU A 218 -38.18 -22.60 -18.69
C GLU A 218 -39.14 -23.81 -18.81
N LYS A 219 -38.93 -24.85 -18.00
CA LYS A 219 -39.84 -26.01 -17.95
C LYS A 219 -41.27 -25.66 -17.58
N LYS A 220 -41.49 -24.67 -16.71
CA LYS A 220 -42.84 -24.19 -16.36
C LYS A 220 -43.53 -23.51 -17.54
N PHE A 221 -42.79 -22.77 -18.37
CA PHE A 221 -43.34 -22.05 -19.52
C PHE A 221 -43.46 -22.90 -20.79
N GLN A 222 -42.66 -23.95 -20.95
CA GLN A 222 -42.80 -24.90 -22.06
C GLN A 222 -44.08 -25.76 -21.99
N ILE A 223 -44.79 -25.79 -20.85
CA ILE A 223 -46.06 -26.53 -20.68
C ILE A 223 -47.29 -25.70 -21.14
N SER A 224 -47.10 -24.46 -21.60
CA SER A 224 -48.19 -23.52 -21.96
C SER A 224 -48.29 -23.20 -23.45
N VAL A 225 -48.24 -24.21 -24.32
CA VAL A 225 -48.76 -24.11 -25.69
C VAL A 225 -49.83 -25.19 -25.89
N PRO A 226 -51.14 -24.83 -25.93
CA PRO A 226 -52.21 -25.77 -26.28
C PRO A 226 -52.14 -26.21 -27.74
#